data_AF-A0A6B2KSU6-F1
#
_entry.id   AF-A0A6B2KSU6-F1
#
_cell.length_a   1.000
_cell.length_b   1.000
_cell.length_c   1.000
_cell.angle_alpha   90.00
_cell.angle_beta   90.00
_cell.angle_gamma   90.00
#
_symmetry.space_group_name_H-M   'P 1'
#
loop_
_entity.id
_entity.type
_entity.pdbx_description
1 polymer ?
#
loop_
_entity_poly.entity_id
_entity_poly.type
_entity_poly.pdbx_seq_one_letter_code
_entity_poly.pdbx_strand_id
1 'polypeptide(L)'
;MTPSLAYTAQPGARRRPRKQGGLRPRLMVALLLLLAASLLFAAGTPKPDKLVLRAADLGERWPLTLTGGTLGCDDGGAITLTGDDNVSYALNDRAVAAGYPAPLKVWKYDDSIGGVNMPLAPLIEIGRPLCRGDAS
;
A
#
# COMPACT_ATOMS: atom_id res chain seq x y z
N MET A 1 -14.82 101.86 18.77
CA MET A 1 -13.55 101.48 18.10
C MET A 1 -13.02 100.23 18.79
N THR A 2 -12.85 99.15 18.03
CA THR A 2 -12.56 97.74 18.45
C THR A 2 -11.09 97.50 18.81
N PRO A 3 -10.78 96.38 19.51
CA PRO A 3 -10.27 95.20 18.79
C PRO A 3 -10.94 93.89 19.27
N SER A 4 -11.59 93.13 18.39
CA SER A 4 -11.04 92.03 17.57
C SER A 4 -10.32 90.94 18.38
N LEU A 5 -11.09 89.88 18.70
CA LEU A 5 -10.60 88.58 19.16
C LEU A 5 -9.84 87.89 18.02
N ALA A 6 -8.56 87.59 18.24
CA ALA A 6 -7.76 86.78 17.33
C ALA A 6 -8.09 85.29 17.52
N TYR A 7 -8.75 84.70 16.53
CA TYR A 7 -8.97 83.26 16.40
C TYR A 7 -7.76 82.62 15.70
N THR A 8 -6.99 81.81 16.42
CA THR A 8 -5.91 81.00 15.82
C THR A 8 -6.47 79.66 15.35
N ALA A 9 -6.51 79.47 14.04
CA ALA A 9 -6.74 78.17 13.42
C ALA A 9 -5.47 77.31 13.51
N GLN A 10 -5.58 76.09 14.04
CA GLN A 10 -4.48 75.10 14.05
C GLN A 10 -4.55 74.21 12.78
N PRO A 11 -3.42 73.99 12.07
CA PRO A 11 -3.38 73.27 10.81
C PRO A 11 -3.46 71.75 10.98
N GLY A 12 -3.98 71.10 9.93
CA GLY A 12 -4.34 69.70 9.89
C GLY A 12 -3.20 68.67 9.92
N ALA A 13 -3.59 67.50 10.43
CA ALA A 13 -3.29 66.12 10.02
C ALA A 13 -1.83 65.65 9.80
N ARG A 14 -1.47 64.53 10.46
CA ARG A 14 -0.68 63.46 9.84
C ARG A 14 -1.17 62.07 10.28
N ARG A 15 -1.91 61.37 9.42
CA ARG A 15 -2.09 59.91 9.54
C ARG A 15 -0.78 59.24 9.16
N ARG A 16 -0.25 58.36 10.02
CA ARG A 16 0.95 57.55 9.72
C ARG A 16 0.61 56.48 8.68
N PRO A 17 1.48 56.22 7.69
CA PRO A 17 1.30 55.10 6.79
C PRO A 17 1.51 53.78 7.54
N ARG A 18 0.55 52.87 7.41
CA ARG A 18 0.63 51.49 7.93
C ARG A 18 1.63 50.74 7.03
N LYS A 19 2.84 50.48 7.52
CA LYS A 19 3.84 49.65 6.84
C LYS A 19 3.25 48.24 6.66
N GLN A 20 2.87 47.89 5.44
CA GLN A 20 2.67 46.49 5.02
C GLN A 20 4.03 45.79 5.07
N GLY A 21 4.24 44.93 6.07
CA GLY A 21 5.41 44.08 6.14
C GLY A 21 5.29 42.97 5.11
N GLY A 22 5.89 43.16 3.94
CA GLY A 22 6.05 42.11 2.93
C GLY A 22 6.86 40.94 3.49
N LEU A 23 6.38 39.73 3.21
CA LEU A 23 7.05 38.47 3.54
C LEU A 23 8.44 38.47 2.89
N ARG A 24 9.50 38.29 3.69
CA ARG A 24 10.88 38.36 3.19
C ARG A 24 11.12 37.27 2.14
N PRO A 25 11.76 37.55 1.00
CA PRO A 25 11.97 36.58 -0.09
C PRO A 25 12.73 35.32 0.35
N ARG A 26 13.61 35.43 1.36
CA ARG A 26 14.29 34.28 1.97
C ARG A 26 13.35 33.33 2.70
N LEU A 27 12.27 33.85 3.28
CA LEU A 27 11.23 33.05 3.95
C LEU A 27 10.38 32.29 2.91
N MET A 28 10.12 32.89 1.75
CA MET A 28 9.43 32.22 0.64
C MET A 28 10.26 31.09 0.05
N VAL A 29 11.57 31.28 -0.16
CA VAL A 29 12.46 30.23 -0.69
C VAL A 29 12.56 29.04 0.27
N ALA A 30 12.71 29.31 1.58
CA ALA A 30 12.73 28.25 2.59
C ALA A 30 11.40 27.47 2.64
N LEU A 31 10.26 28.16 2.52
CA LEU A 31 8.94 27.53 2.49
C LEU A 31 8.74 26.68 1.23
N LEU A 32 9.20 27.15 0.06
CA LEU A 32 9.17 26.41 -1.21
C LEU A 32 10.06 25.16 -1.16
N LEU A 33 11.25 25.24 -0.56
CA LEU A 33 12.13 24.08 -0.38
C LEU A 33 11.53 23.05 0.58
N LEU A 34 10.87 23.49 1.65
CA LEU A 34 10.17 22.60 2.59
C LEU A 34 8.95 21.92 1.93
N LEU A 35 8.17 22.66 1.14
CA LEU A 35 7.06 22.11 0.36
C LEU A 35 7.55 21.09 -0.69
N ALA A 36 8.65 21.40 -1.40
CA ALA A 36 9.24 20.47 -2.36
C ALA A 36 9.77 19.19 -1.70
N ALA A 37 10.42 19.28 -0.54
CA ALA A 37 10.89 18.11 0.20
C ALA A 37 9.74 17.22 0.71
N SER A 38 8.55 17.79 0.94
CA SER A 38 7.35 17.06 1.37
C SER A 38 6.74 16.21 0.25
N LEU A 39 7.02 16.53 -1.02
CA LEU A 39 6.43 15.87 -2.20
C LEU A 39 7.21 14.62 -2.65
N LEU A 40 8.42 14.36 -2.13
CA LEU A 40 9.25 13.22 -2.55
C LEU A 40 8.94 11.90 -1.83
N PHE A 41 8.11 11.88 -0.78
CA PHE A 41 7.84 10.64 -0.01
C PHE A 41 6.57 9.88 -0.44
N ALA A 42 5.92 10.25 -1.54
CA ALA A 42 4.70 9.59 -2.02
C ALA A 42 4.97 8.35 -2.91
N ALA A 43 6.13 7.69 -2.79
CA ALA A 43 6.39 6.42 -3.44
C ALA A 43 5.89 5.28 -2.52
N GLY A 44 4.75 4.68 -2.85
CA GLY A 44 4.22 3.52 -2.13
C GLY A 44 5.21 2.36 -2.12
N THR A 45 5.23 1.57 -1.04
CA THR A 45 6.05 0.36 -0.97
C THR A 45 5.52 -0.68 -1.97
N PRO A 46 6.40 -1.35 -2.74
CA PRO A 46 5.99 -2.44 -3.61
C PRO A 46 5.33 -3.54 -2.79
N LYS A 47 4.15 -4.00 -3.22
CA LYS A 47 3.48 -5.15 -2.63
C LYS A 47 4.27 -6.42 -2.99
N PRO A 48 4.55 -7.32 -2.02
CA PRO A 48 5.19 -8.59 -2.35
C PRO A 48 4.25 -9.43 -3.23
N ASP A 49 4.81 -10.04 -4.28
CA ASP A 49 4.12 -11.00 -5.16
C ASP A 49 4.44 -12.46 -4.78
N LYS A 50 5.26 -12.66 -3.75
CA LYS A 50 5.66 -13.95 -3.19
C LYS A 50 5.68 -13.94 -1.66
N LEU A 51 5.35 -15.07 -1.06
CA LEU A 51 5.38 -15.29 0.38
C LEU A 51 5.90 -16.70 0.68
N VAL A 52 6.93 -16.81 1.51
CA VAL A 52 7.38 -18.10 2.04
C VAL A 52 6.43 -18.51 3.17
N LEU A 53 5.87 -19.72 3.09
CA LEU A 53 4.89 -20.23 4.02
C LEU A 53 5.29 -21.65 4.46
N ARG A 54 5.18 -21.94 5.76
CA ARG A 54 5.45 -23.26 6.33
C ARG A 54 4.15 -23.91 6.76
N ALA A 55 4.10 -25.24 6.72
CA ALA A 55 2.98 -26.00 7.24
C ALA A 55 2.66 -25.67 8.71
N ALA A 56 3.71 -25.43 9.50
CA ALA A 56 3.60 -25.01 10.90
C ALA A 56 2.82 -23.69 11.09
N ASP A 57 2.82 -22.79 10.11
CA ASP A 57 2.13 -21.49 10.19
C ASP A 57 0.60 -21.65 10.11
N LEU A 58 0.12 -22.74 9.48
CA LEU A 58 -1.31 -23.04 9.34
C LEU A 58 -1.79 -24.21 10.22
N GLY A 59 -0.88 -25.02 10.74
CA GLY A 59 -1.18 -26.20 11.55
C GLY A 59 -2.09 -27.17 10.80
N GLU A 60 -3.17 -27.61 11.45
CA GLU A 60 -4.17 -28.53 10.88
C GLU A 60 -4.86 -27.99 9.62
N ARG A 61 -4.84 -26.67 9.39
CA ARG A 61 -5.43 -26.06 8.19
C ARG A 61 -4.51 -26.16 6.96
N TRP A 62 -3.29 -26.68 7.12
CA TRP A 62 -2.36 -26.86 6.00
C TRP A 62 -2.78 -28.06 5.14
N PRO A 63 -3.23 -27.87 3.88
CA PRO A 63 -3.92 -28.90 3.12
C PRO A 63 -2.97 -29.79 2.30
N LEU A 64 -1.65 -29.59 2.37
CA LEU A 64 -0.67 -30.30 1.54
C LEU A 64 0.25 -31.17 2.39
N THR A 65 0.83 -32.21 1.81
CA THR A 65 1.83 -33.07 2.47
C THR A 65 3.22 -32.45 2.50
N LEU A 66 3.46 -31.40 1.70
CA LEU A 66 4.67 -30.58 1.73
C LEU A 66 4.84 -29.91 3.10
N THR A 67 6.07 -29.74 3.56
CA THR A 67 6.40 -29.04 4.81
C THR A 67 6.30 -27.52 4.71
N GLY A 68 6.22 -27.00 3.50
CA GLY A 68 6.13 -25.57 3.20
C GLY A 68 6.31 -25.32 1.70
N GLY A 69 6.43 -24.04 1.35
CA GLY A 69 6.75 -23.62 -0.01
C GLY A 69 6.72 -22.11 -0.17
N THR A 70 6.98 -21.66 -1.39
CA THR A 70 6.81 -20.25 -1.77
C THR A 70 5.47 -20.09 -2.49
N LEU A 71 4.55 -19.41 -1.83
CA LEU A 71 3.28 -18.99 -2.39
C LEU A 71 3.52 -17.78 -3.30
N GLY A 72 2.87 -17.74 -4.45
CA GLY A 72 2.97 -16.61 -5.36
C GLY A 72 1.72 -16.44 -6.21
N CYS A 73 1.64 -15.30 -6.88
CA CYS A 73 0.62 -15.02 -7.87
C CYS A 73 1.22 -14.30 -9.07
N ASP A 74 0.87 -14.73 -10.28
CA ASP A 74 1.26 -14.02 -11.51
C ASP A 74 0.27 -12.90 -11.88
N ASP A 75 0.57 -12.17 -12.96
CA ASP A 75 -0.27 -11.09 -13.47
C ASP A 75 -1.63 -11.58 -14.02
N GLY A 76 -1.74 -12.87 -14.33
CA GLY A 76 -2.99 -13.51 -14.77
C GLY A 76 -3.90 -13.91 -13.62
N GLY A 77 -3.45 -13.81 -12.36
CA GLY A 77 -4.15 -14.27 -11.17
C GLY A 77 -3.98 -15.76 -10.89
N ALA A 78 -2.97 -16.42 -11.49
CA ALA A 78 -2.64 -17.81 -11.19
C ALA A 78 -1.93 -17.89 -9.83
N ILE A 79 -2.62 -18.48 -8.86
CA ILE A 79 -2.06 -18.66 -7.51
C ILE A 79 -1.39 -20.02 -7.47
N THR A 80 -0.10 -20.04 -7.11
CA THR A 80 0.71 -21.26 -7.06
C THR A 80 1.48 -21.38 -5.75
N LEU A 81 1.79 -22.62 -5.35
CA LEU A 81 2.77 -22.91 -4.30
C LEU A 81 3.93 -23.70 -4.92
N THR A 82 5.13 -23.14 -4.84
CA THR A 82 6.37 -23.84 -5.23
C THR A 82 6.93 -24.58 -4.02
N GLY A 83 6.92 -25.90 -4.06
CA GLY A 83 7.43 -26.75 -3.00
C GLY A 83 8.96 -26.87 -3.01
N ASP A 84 9.50 -27.55 -2.00
CA ASP A 84 10.94 -27.87 -1.89
C ASP A 84 11.41 -28.82 -3.03
N ASP A 85 10.46 -29.49 -3.70
CA ASP A 85 10.66 -30.28 -4.91
C ASP A 85 10.85 -29.43 -6.18
N ASN A 86 10.83 -28.10 -6.05
CA ASN A 86 10.86 -27.12 -7.15
C ASN A 86 9.69 -27.23 -8.13
N VAL A 87 8.58 -27.88 -7.73
CA VAL A 87 7.36 -27.93 -8.53
C VAL A 87 6.40 -26.84 -8.06
N SER A 88 5.92 -26.02 -9.00
CA SER A 88 4.86 -25.03 -8.74
C SER A 88 3.49 -25.66 -8.98
N TYR A 89 2.76 -25.92 -7.91
CA TYR A 89 1.44 -26.53 -7.97
C TYR A 89 0.33 -25.47 -8.11
N ALA A 90 -0.66 -25.76 -8.95
CA ALA A 90 -1.84 -24.92 -9.14
C ALA A 90 -2.74 -24.93 -7.90
N LEU A 91 -3.06 -23.75 -7.36
CA LEU A 91 -4.00 -23.64 -6.23
C LEU A 91 -5.40 -23.16 -6.65
N ASN A 92 -5.54 -22.56 -7.83
CA ASN A 92 -6.81 -22.10 -8.38
C ASN A 92 -6.95 -22.46 -9.87
N ASP A 93 -8.17 -22.31 -10.40
CA ASP A 93 -8.48 -22.64 -11.80
C ASP A 93 -7.65 -21.82 -12.80
N ARG A 94 -7.28 -20.59 -12.45
CA ARG A 94 -6.40 -19.75 -13.28
C ARG A 94 -5.01 -20.35 -13.42
N ALA A 95 -4.46 -20.91 -12.34
CA ALA A 95 -3.18 -21.61 -12.40
C ALA A 95 -3.27 -22.92 -13.19
N VAL A 96 -4.39 -23.66 -13.08
CA VAL A 96 -4.62 -24.83 -13.94
C VAL A 96 -4.67 -24.41 -15.42
N ALA A 97 -5.41 -23.35 -15.75
CA ALA A 97 -5.51 -22.82 -17.10
C ALA A 97 -4.16 -22.29 -17.64
N ALA A 98 -3.28 -21.80 -16.76
CA ALA A 98 -1.92 -21.39 -17.10
C ALA A 98 -0.94 -22.58 -17.27
N GLY A 99 -1.39 -23.83 -17.07
CA GLY A 99 -0.61 -25.05 -17.32
C GLY A 99 0.14 -25.61 -16.12
N TYR A 100 -0.08 -25.07 -14.91
CA TYR A 100 0.51 -25.62 -13.70
C TYR A 100 -0.18 -26.94 -13.30
N PRO A 101 0.57 -27.94 -12.82
CA PRO A 101 -0.01 -29.20 -12.37
C PRO A 101 -0.87 -29.00 -11.12
N ALA A 102 -2.03 -29.66 -11.08
CA ALA A 102 -2.81 -29.77 -9.84
C ALA A 102 -2.01 -30.53 -8.75
N PRO A 103 -2.19 -30.22 -7.46
CA PRO A 103 -1.40 -30.77 -6.36
C PRO A 103 -1.77 -32.22 -6.01
N LEU A 104 -2.33 -33.00 -6.93
CA LEU A 104 -2.95 -34.31 -6.65
C LEU A 104 -2.03 -35.29 -5.89
N LYS A 105 -0.72 -35.23 -6.11
CA LYS A 105 0.27 -36.09 -5.44
C LYS A 105 0.66 -35.62 -4.04
N VAL A 106 0.46 -34.34 -3.75
CA VAL A 106 0.86 -33.68 -2.50
C VAL A 106 -0.34 -33.15 -1.73
N TRP A 107 -1.56 -33.48 -2.14
CA TRP A 107 -2.78 -33.04 -1.49
C TRP A 107 -3.12 -34.00 -0.35
N LYS A 108 -3.29 -33.47 0.87
CA LYS A 108 -3.79 -34.27 1.99
C LYS A 108 -5.23 -34.68 1.75
N TYR A 109 -5.53 -35.88 2.18
CA TYR A 109 -6.87 -36.44 2.22
C TYR A 109 -7.51 -36.13 3.57
N ASP A 110 -8.81 -35.79 3.56
CA ASP A 110 -9.63 -35.61 4.75
C ASP A 110 -10.49 -36.85 4.98
N ASP A 111 -10.00 -37.74 5.84
CA ASP A 111 -10.70 -38.98 6.21
C ASP A 111 -11.97 -38.72 7.04
N SER A 112 -12.13 -37.51 7.62
CA SER A 112 -13.25 -37.20 8.52
C SER A 112 -14.58 -36.96 7.80
N ILE A 113 -14.52 -36.58 6.51
CA ILE A 113 -15.70 -36.20 5.70
C ILE A 113 -15.92 -37.10 4.49
N GLY A 114 -15.39 -38.33 4.53
CA GLY A 114 -15.68 -39.35 3.50
C GLY A 114 -14.73 -39.30 2.31
N GLY A 115 -13.47 -38.91 2.53
CA GLY A 115 -12.41 -39.11 1.56
C GLY A 115 -12.45 -38.12 0.40
N VAL A 116 -12.43 -36.85 0.73
CA VAL A 116 -12.11 -35.78 -0.21
C VAL A 116 -10.78 -35.15 0.17
N ASN A 117 -10.12 -34.50 -0.77
CA ASN A 117 -8.93 -33.75 -0.44
C ASN A 117 -9.28 -32.55 0.45
N MET A 118 -8.37 -32.18 1.37
CA MET A 118 -8.56 -31.01 2.24
C MET A 118 -8.79 -29.74 1.42
N PRO A 119 -9.58 -28.76 1.88
CA PRO A 119 -9.82 -27.55 1.11
C PRO A 119 -8.52 -26.74 0.90
N LEU A 120 -8.23 -26.34 -0.35
CA LEU A 120 -7.11 -25.43 -0.67
C LEU A 120 -7.38 -23.96 -0.29
N ALA A 121 -8.62 -23.65 0.11
CA ALA A 121 -9.06 -22.29 0.44
C ALA A 121 -8.10 -21.50 1.36
N PRO A 122 -7.51 -22.07 2.43
CA PRO A 122 -6.58 -21.33 3.27
C PRO A 122 -5.36 -20.79 2.51
N LEU A 123 -4.81 -21.57 1.56
CA LEU A 123 -3.68 -21.13 0.75
C LEU A 123 -4.10 -20.12 -0.33
N ILE A 124 -5.27 -20.33 -0.95
CA ILE A 124 -5.84 -19.41 -1.94
C ILE A 124 -6.10 -18.03 -1.31
N GLU A 125 -6.63 -17.99 -0.09
CA GLU A 125 -6.92 -16.74 0.62
C GLU A 125 -5.66 -15.95 0.97
N ILE A 126 -4.58 -16.63 1.37
CA ILE A 126 -3.27 -16.02 1.62
C ILE A 126 -2.62 -15.58 0.29
N GLY A 127 -2.82 -16.31 -0.79
CA GLY A 127 -2.21 -16.05 -2.10
C GLY A 127 -2.91 -14.94 -2.90
N ARG A 128 -4.23 -14.79 -2.73
CA ARG A 128 -5.03 -13.75 -3.40
C ARG A 128 -4.46 -12.34 -3.26
N PRO A 129 -4.05 -11.85 -2.06
CA PRO A 129 -3.41 -10.55 -1.98
C PRO A 129 -2.06 -10.49 -2.69
N LEU A 130 -1.39 -11.58 -3.03
CA LEU A 130 -0.12 -11.50 -3.77
C LEU A 130 -0.32 -11.13 -5.25
N CYS A 131 -1.54 -11.27 -5.78
CA CYS A 131 -1.85 -10.92 -7.16
C CYS A 131 -1.78 -9.41 -7.40
N ARG A 132 -1.35 -9.02 -8.60
CA ARG A 132 -1.35 -7.62 -9.05
C ARG A 132 -2.73 -7.23 -9.63
N GLY A 133 -3.10 -5.96 -9.44
CA GLY A 133 -4.45 -5.39 -9.67
C GLY A 133 -5.18 -5.21 -8.33
N ASP A 134 -5.41 -4.01 -7.80
CA ASP A 134 -5.86 -2.77 -8.45
C ASP A 134 -4.92 -1.57 -8.16
N ALA A 135 -3.97 -1.30 -9.05
CA ALA A 135 -3.33 0.02 -9.14
C ALA A 135 -3.51 0.52 -10.58
N SER A 136 -4.72 0.98 -10.88
CA SER A 136 -5.06 1.72 -12.09
C SER A 136 -6.03 2.83 -11.72
#